data_AF-A0A0C3S6C6-F1
#
_entry.id   AF-A0A0C3S6C6-F1
#
_cell.length_a   1.000
_cell.length_b   1.000
_cell.length_c   1.000
_cell.angle_alpha   90.00
_cell.angle_beta   90.00
_cell.angle_gamma   90.00
#
_symmetry.space_group_name_H-M   'P 1'
#
loop_
_entity.id
_entity.type
_entity.pdbx_description
1 polymer ?
#
loop_
_entity_poly.entity_id
_entity_poly.type
_entity_poly.pdbx_seq_one_letter_code
_entity_poly.pdbx_strand_id
1 'polypeptide(L)'
;MYSSLVMLLGQAESGKSTLQKQFQLYYSSQSLDRERPLWRPIVYSNILKALRMLMVELDRQYGAPPGSPSPEATPGSSPPTDSVIMAASAISIDPRWPSDLLPLHATLASLVAHEDALASELSGGIKVSRGQSGVYVRAGWQTLITPNRAWPLTDIRDSADRPTTVTNQVGRTLCGSQGKIAEFWSHPMIRRIVSTKRVRLEESAAFFLDNIHRIAQTEYSPSTEDILHVRLQTLGVTEHSFDIDIGGIAFNWLLYDVGGARHAWVPYFEDATAIIFLAPMSAFDQYLEEDPRVNRIDDSFQLFTAICQNKLLSKAALVLMLNKADLLRKKLETGTRVRKYISSYGDRPNTYEEVSEYFRAHFIQTHRRKDVSQRPLYTHFTSMLDIRATQAIIVNVGESIMRLHMASVGLS
;
A
#
# COMPACT_ATOMS: atom_id res chain seq x y z
N MET A 1 11.86 1.05 33.22
CA MET A 1 11.54 1.30 31.81
C MET A 1 10.10 0.86 31.62
N TYR A 2 9.20 1.80 31.38
CA TYR A 2 7.79 1.50 31.14
C TYR A 2 7.64 1.06 29.67
N SER A 3 6.93 -0.04 29.44
CA SER A 3 6.62 -0.50 28.09
C SER A 3 5.17 -0.17 27.76
N SER A 4 4.93 0.39 26.58
CA SER A 4 3.59 0.69 26.07
C SER A 4 3.36 -0.10 24.80
N LEU A 5 2.33 -0.94 24.82
CA LEU A 5 1.94 -1.78 23.72
C LEU A 5 0.99 -1.00 22.79
N VAL A 6 1.45 -0.67 21.58
CA VAL A 6 0.67 0.06 20.57
C VAL A 6 0.38 -0.86 19.39
N MET A 7 -0.89 -0.98 19.01
CA MET A 7 -1.29 -1.87 17.93
C MET A 7 -1.76 -1.11 16.71
N LEU A 8 -1.20 -1.43 15.55
CA LEU A 8 -1.65 -0.93 14.27
C LEU A 8 -2.70 -1.87 13.69
N LEU A 9 -3.93 -1.39 13.59
CA LEU A 9 -5.05 -2.13 13.03
C LEU A 9 -5.62 -1.41 11.81
N GLY A 10 -6.27 -2.16 10.94
CA GLY A 10 -6.87 -1.63 9.71
C GLY A 10 -6.80 -2.64 8.58
N GLN A 11 -7.64 -2.47 7.57
CA GLN A 11 -7.69 -3.35 6.41
C GLN A 11 -6.33 -3.43 5.67
N ALA A 12 -6.17 -4.41 4.77
CA ALA A 12 -5.03 -4.44 3.86
C ALA A 12 -4.89 -3.11 3.11
N GLU A 13 -3.64 -2.67 2.87
CA GLU A 13 -3.32 -1.40 2.19
C GLU A 13 -3.88 -0.11 2.82
N SER A 14 -4.29 -0.15 4.08
CA SER A 14 -4.70 1.03 4.85
C SER A 14 -3.55 1.99 5.17
N GLY A 15 -2.30 1.57 5.00
CA GLY A 15 -1.10 2.37 5.27
C GLY A 15 -0.37 2.02 6.58
N LYS A 16 -0.70 0.90 7.24
CA LYS A 16 -0.05 0.45 8.50
C LYS A 16 1.47 0.41 8.40
N SER A 17 2.00 -0.30 7.40
CA SER A 17 3.45 -0.43 7.23
C SER A 17 4.11 0.91 6.84
N THR A 18 3.39 1.81 6.16
CA THR A 18 3.88 3.18 5.91
C THR A 18 3.94 3.99 7.20
N LEU A 19 2.93 3.86 8.08
CA LEU A 19 2.96 4.48 9.40
C LEU A 19 4.10 3.91 10.25
N GLN A 20 4.33 2.60 10.24
CA GLN A 20 5.49 1.98 10.92
C GLN A 20 6.82 2.57 10.43
N LYS A 21 6.98 2.77 9.11
CA LYS A 21 8.17 3.45 8.56
C LYS A 21 8.28 4.90 9.03
N GLN A 22 7.16 5.61 9.22
CA GLN A 22 7.16 6.97 9.79
C GLN A 22 7.60 6.97 11.25
N PHE A 23 7.20 5.97 12.04
CA PHE A 23 7.72 5.74 13.39
C PHE A 23 9.24 5.50 13.38
N GLN A 24 9.73 4.65 12.48
CA GLN A 24 11.16 4.39 12.31
C GLN A 24 11.92 5.65 11.88
N LEU A 25 11.38 6.41 10.93
CA LEU A 25 11.98 7.66 10.47
C LEU A 25 12.07 8.70 11.59
N TYR A 26 11.09 8.75 12.49
CA TYR A 26 11.06 9.73 13.58
C TYR A 26 11.93 9.32 14.76
N TYR A 27 11.79 8.09 15.26
CA TYR A 27 12.46 7.63 16.49
C TYR A 27 13.78 6.91 16.26
N SER A 28 14.04 6.38 15.06
CA SER A 28 15.23 5.61 14.74
C SER A 28 15.82 5.91 13.35
N SER A 29 15.88 7.20 13.00
CA SER A 29 16.39 7.70 11.71
C SER A 29 17.79 7.16 11.36
N GLN A 30 18.68 7.04 12.34
CA GLN A 30 20.04 6.50 12.15
C GLN A 30 20.03 5.02 11.71
N SER A 31 19.04 4.25 12.15
CA SER A 31 18.85 2.86 11.70
C SER A 31 18.44 2.83 10.24
N LEU A 32 17.46 3.68 9.87
CA LEU A 32 16.96 3.80 8.50
C LEU A 32 18.08 4.15 7.51
N ASP A 33 19.00 5.03 7.90
CA ASP A 33 20.14 5.41 7.04
C ASP A 33 21.12 4.26 6.81
N ARG A 34 21.36 3.42 7.83
CA ARG A 34 22.19 2.21 7.70
C ARG A 34 21.52 1.15 6.82
N GLU A 35 20.19 1.06 6.90
CA GLU A 35 19.39 0.11 6.13
C GLU A 35 19.13 0.57 4.70
N ARG A 36 19.35 1.84 4.37
CA ARG A 36 19.04 2.45 3.07
C ARG A 36 19.49 1.61 1.86
N PRO A 37 20.72 1.04 1.82
CA PRO A 37 21.13 0.17 0.72
C PRO A 37 20.28 -1.11 0.57
N LEU A 38 19.73 -1.64 1.68
CA LEU A 38 18.90 -2.84 1.71
C LEU A 38 17.52 -2.61 1.08
N TRP A 39 17.06 -1.35 0.99
CA TRP A 39 15.79 -1.02 0.35
C TRP A 39 15.86 -1.02 -1.18
N ARG A 40 17.07 -0.94 -1.76
CA ARG A 40 17.28 -0.88 -3.21
C ARG A 40 16.66 -2.06 -3.97
N PRO A 41 16.92 -3.34 -3.62
CA PRO A 41 16.29 -4.47 -4.31
C PRO A 41 14.76 -4.48 -4.18
N ILE A 42 14.22 -3.94 -3.09
CA ILE A 42 12.78 -3.89 -2.88
C ILE A 42 12.12 -2.86 -3.80
N VAL A 43 12.76 -1.69 -3.97
CA VAL A 43 12.36 -0.69 -4.98
C VAL A 43 12.36 -1.31 -6.37
N TYR A 44 13.45 -2.00 -6.74
CA TYR A 44 13.54 -2.67 -8.05
C TYR A 44 12.44 -3.72 -8.23
N SER A 45 12.15 -4.52 -7.21
CA SER A 45 11.05 -5.48 -7.24
C SER A 45 9.69 -4.81 -7.47
N ASN A 46 9.42 -3.68 -6.81
CA ASN A 46 8.17 -2.92 -6.99
C ASN A 46 8.04 -2.43 -8.45
N ILE A 47 9.14 -1.96 -9.06
CA ILE A 47 9.18 -1.55 -10.47
C ILE A 47 8.92 -2.75 -11.40
N LEU A 48 9.63 -3.87 -11.21
CA LEU A 48 9.47 -5.06 -12.05
C LEU A 48 8.04 -5.60 -12.00
N LYS A 49 7.45 -5.68 -10.80
CA LYS A 49 6.07 -6.10 -10.61
C LYS A 49 5.09 -5.18 -11.33
N ALA A 50 5.28 -3.86 -11.22
CA ALA A 50 4.47 -2.88 -11.92
C ALA A 50 4.54 -3.04 -13.44
N LEU A 51 5.75 -3.22 -13.98
CA LEU A 51 5.96 -3.46 -15.41
C LEU A 51 5.30 -4.76 -15.85
N ARG A 52 5.48 -5.87 -15.12
CA ARG A 52 4.82 -7.15 -15.42
C ARG A 52 3.31 -6.99 -15.48
N MET A 53 2.71 -6.35 -14.49
CA MET A 53 1.25 -6.15 -14.44
C MET A 53 0.73 -5.36 -15.64
N LEU A 54 1.44 -4.31 -16.06
CA LEU A 54 1.08 -3.53 -17.24
C LEU A 54 1.25 -4.34 -18.53
N MET A 55 2.33 -5.10 -18.65
CA MET A 55 2.59 -5.94 -19.82
C MET A 55 1.57 -7.07 -19.95
N VAL A 56 1.25 -7.78 -18.87
CA VAL A 56 0.24 -8.85 -18.86
C VAL A 56 -1.12 -8.31 -19.30
N GLU A 57 -1.52 -7.12 -18.85
CA GLU A 57 -2.78 -6.54 -19.29
C GLU A 57 -2.73 -6.05 -20.74
N LEU A 58 -1.59 -5.54 -21.19
CA LEU A 58 -1.38 -5.20 -22.61
C LEU A 58 -1.54 -6.46 -23.48
N ASP A 59 -0.88 -7.56 -23.12
CA ASP A 59 -0.97 -8.86 -23.80
C ASP A 59 -2.41 -9.40 -23.76
N ARG A 60 -3.12 -9.26 -22.64
CA ARG A 60 -4.51 -9.70 -22.54
C ARG A 60 -5.44 -8.93 -23.48
N GLN A 61 -5.18 -7.65 -23.73
CA GLN A 61 -6.03 -6.82 -24.58
C GLN A 61 -5.66 -6.89 -26.06
N TYR A 62 -4.38 -7.11 -26.38
CA TYR A 62 -3.85 -6.96 -27.73
C TYR A 62 -3.01 -8.17 -28.21
N GLY A 63 -2.87 -9.20 -27.37
CA GLY A 63 -2.04 -10.37 -27.63
C GLY A 63 -2.85 -11.67 -27.73
N ALA A 64 -3.47 -11.94 -28.88
CA ALA A 64 -3.70 -13.31 -29.37
C ALA A 64 -4.00 -13.33 -30.89
N PRO A 65 -3.78 -14.46 -31.60
CA PRO A 65 -2.85 -14.64 -32.73
C PRO A 65 -3.47 -14.45 -34.13
N PRO A 66 -2.65 -14.36 -35.20
CA PRO A 66 -3.16 -14.51 -36.57
C PRO A 66 -3.65 -15.95 -36.78
N GLY A 67 -4.98 -16.17 -36.83
CA GLY A 67 -5.55 -17.43 -37.33
C GLY A 67 -6.55 -18.16 -36.45
N SER A 68 -7.60 -17.50 -35.96
CA SER A 68 -8.86 -18.22 -35.67
C SER A 68 -9.86 -17.92 -36.79
N PRO A 69 -10.49 -18.95 -37.42
CA PRO A 69 -11.39 -18.75 -38.54
C PRO A 69 -12.68 -18.08 -38.04
N SER A 70 -13.03 -16.96 -38.66
CA SER A 70 -14.35 -16.37 -38.53
C SER A 70 -15.41 -17.39 -38.98
N PRO A 71 -16.52 -17.59 -38.25
CA PRO A 71 -17.66 -18.29 -38.83
C PRO A 71 -18.16 -17.45 -40.01
N GLU A 72 -18.20 -18.08 -41.17
CA GLU A 72 -18.57 -17.51 -42.46
C GLU A 72 -19.81 -16.61 -42.37
N ALA A 73 -19.66 -15.38 -42.85
CA ALA A 73 -20.78 -14.57 -43.27
C ALA A 73 -21.42 -15.23 -44.50
N THR A 74 -22.64 -15.74 -44.35
CA THR A 74 -23.51 -16.05 -45.49
C THR A 74 -24.05 -14.73 -46.05
N PRO A 75 -23.97 -14.46 -47.36
CA PRO A 75 -24.49 -13.23 -47.94
C PRO A 75 -25.99 -13.37 -48.24
N GLY A 76 -26.82 -12.50 -47.65
CA GLY A 76 -28.24 -12.45 -48.04
C GLY A 76 -29.11 -11.47 -47.26
N SER A 77 -29.57 -10.43 -47.96
CA SER A 77 -30.75 -9.56 -47.72
C SER A 77 -30.60 -8.29 -46.85
N SER A 78 -31.15 -7.21 -47.40
CA SER A 78 -30.99 -5.79 -47.05
C SER A 78 -32.14 -5.24 -46.15
N PRO A 79 -32.28 -3.92 -45.86
CA PRO A 79 -32.47 -3.33 -44.53
C PRO A 79 -33.94 -2.89 -44.23
N PRO A 80 -34.26 -2.19 -43.10
CA PRO A 80 -34.21 -0.71 -43.12
C PRO A 80 -33.95 0.03 -41.76
N THR A 81 -33.58 1.32 -41.86
CA THR A 81 -33.88 2.56 -41.03
C THR A 81 -34.15 2.43 -39.52
N ASP A 82 -33.75 3.30 -38.58
CA ASP A 82 -33.31 4.70 -38.54
C ASP A 82 -32.72 4.94 -37.13
N SER A 83 -31.80 5.89 -36.98
CA SER A 83 -31.80 6.94 -35.94
C SER A 83 -30.41 7.41 -35.49
N VAL A 84 -30.09 8.63 -35.91
CA VAL A 84 -29.44 9.73 -35.18
C VAL A 84 -27.98 9.54 -34.70
N ILE A 85 -27.13 10.23 -35.44
CA ILE A 85 -25.72 10.53 -35.19
C ILE A 85 -25.58 11.42 -33.94
N MET A 86 -24.86 10.93 -32.93
CA MET A 86 -24.11 11.75 -31.98
C MET A 86 -22.64 11.37 -32.11
N ALA A 87 -21.93 12.18 -32.89
CA ALA A 87 -20.50 12.07 -33.12
C ALA A 87 -19.73 12.42 -31.83
N ALA A 88 -19.33 11.41 -31.07
CA ALA A 88 -18.14 11.49 -30.23
C ALA A 88 -16.99 10.91 -31.05
N SER A 89 -15.94 11.71 -31.28
CA SER A 89 -14.75 11.33 -32.04
C SER A 89 -14.03 10.14 -31.38
N ALA A 90 -14.48 8.93 -31.72
CA ALA A 90 -13.78 7.70 -31.40
C ALA A 90 -12.65 7.53 -32.42
N ILE A 91 -11.41 7.83 -32.01
CA ILE A 91 -10.22 7.40 -32.75
C ILE A 91 -10.31 5.87 -32.85
N SER A 92 -10.60 5.36 -34.05
CA SER A 92 -10.60 3.92 -34.33
C SER A 92 -9.15 3.45 -34.32
N ILE A 93 -8.74 2.80 -33.24
CA ILE A 93 -7.40 2.19 -33.15
C ILE A 93 -7.53 0.76 -33.65
N ASP A 94 -6.75 0.45 -34.68
CA ASP A 94 -6.60 -0.88 -35.30
C ASP A 94 -6.33 -1.95 -34.21
N PRO A 95 -7.03 -3.09 -34.19
CA PRO A 95 -6.82 -4.18 -33.21
C PRO A 95 -5.46 -4.90 -33.32
N ARG A 96 -4.52 -4.36 -34.11
CA ARG A 96 -3.17 -4.88 -34.28
C ARG A 96 -2.24 -4.27 -33.24
N TRP A 97 -1.27 -5.07 -32.78
CA TRP A 97 -0.19 -4.60 -31.92
C TRP A 97 0.49 -3.38 -32.57
N PRO A 98 0.53 -2.21 -31.92
CA PRO A 98 1.24 -1.05 -32.48
C PRO A 98 2.70 -1.42 -32.72
N SER A 99 3.21 -1.19 -33.94
CA SER A 99 4.60 -1.50 -34.32
C SER A 99 5.61 -0.98 -33.31
N ASP A 100 5.28 0.16 -32.69
CA ASP A 100 6.17 0.92 -31.82
C ASP A 100 6.21 0.33 -30.39
N LEU A 101 5.19 -0.44 -29.99
CA LEU A 101 5.15 -1.10 -28.67
C LEU A 101 5.88 -2.44 -28.65
N LEU A 102 6.05 -3.11 -29.78
CA LEU A 102 6.71 -4.41 -29.87
C LEU A 102 8.18 -4.38 -29.40
N PRO A 103 9.03 -3.43 -29.86
CA PRO A 103 10.41 -3.36 -29.38
C PRO A 103 10.52 -2.96 -27.90
N LEU A 104 9.57 -2.15 -27.41
CA LEU A 104 9.46 -1.80 -25.99
C LEU A 104 9.12 -3.04 -25.16
N HIS A 105 8.08 -3.77 -25.54
CA HIS A 105 7.64 -4.98 -24.85
C HIS A 105 8.73 -6.06 -24.82
N ALA A 106 9.40 -6.33 -25.93
CA ALA A 106 10.49 -7.30 -25.98
C ALA A 106 11.65 -6.93 -25.04
N THR A 107 11.99 -5.64 -24.95
CA THR A 107 13.04 -5.18 -24.03
C THR A 107 12.60 -5.30 -22.57
N LEU A 108 11.37 -4.90 -22.27
CA LEU A 108 10.83 -4.97 -20.92
C LEU A 108 10.59 -6.42 -20.46
N ALA A 109 10.33 -7.35 -21.37
CA ALA A 109 10.20 -8.77 -21.07
C ALA A 109 11.51 -9.35 -20.51
N SER A 110 12.65 -8.96 -21.10
CA SER A 110 13.97 -9.34 -20.58
C SER A 110 14.22 -8.78 -19.18
N LEU A 111 13.77 -7.54 -18.92
CA LEU A 111 13.87 -6.92 -17.61
C LEU A 111 12.97 -7.63 -16.57
N VAL A 112 11.70 -7.86 -16.91
CA VAL A 112 10.70 -8.53 -16.04
C VAL A 112 11.09 -9.99 -15.74
N ALA A 113 11.82 -10.66 -16.63
CA ALA A 113 12.32 -12.02 -16.40
C ALA A 113 13.23 -12.14 -15.16
N HIS A 114 13.82 -11.03 -14.69
CA HIS A 114 14.64 -11.01 -13.48
C HIS A 114 13.82 -10.96 -12.18
N GLU A 115 12.50 -10.73 -12.24
CA GLU A 115 11.67 -10.53 -11.05
C GLU A 115 11.68 -11.75 -10.13
N ASP A 116 11.54 -12.97 -10.67
CA ASP A 116 11.51 -14.19 -9.87
C ASP A 116 12.86 -14.47 -9.20
N ALA A 117 13.96 -14.15 -9.90
CA ALA A 117 15.31 -14.26 -9.35
C ALA A 117 15.53 -13.23 -8.22
N LEU A 118 15.09 -11.99 -8.43
CA LEU A 118 15.17 -10.92 -7.42
C LEU A 118 14.28 -11.24 -6.21
N ALA A 119 13.06 -11.75 -6.43
CA ALA A 119 12.16 -12.20 -5.37
C ALA A 119 12.77 -13.34 -4.55
N SER A 120 13.48 -14.28 -5.21
CA SER A 120 14.21 -15.35 -4.54
C SER A 120 15.36 -14.81 -3.68
N GLU A 121 16.16 -13.87 -4.20
CA GLU A 121 17.22 -13.17 -3.43
C GLU A 121 16.61 -12.43 -2.21
N LEU A 122 15.48 -11.76 -2.42
CA LEU A 122 14.68 -11.08 -1.38
C LEU A 122 13.97 -12.05 -0.41
N SER A 123 13.86 -13.33 -0.72
CA SER A 123 13.22 -14.31 0.17
C SER A 123 14.24 -15.23 0.86
N GLY A 124 15.53 -15.09 0.54
CA GLY A 124 16.56 -16.04 0.96
C GLY A 124 16.35 -17.45 0.37
N GLY A 125 15.74 -17.56 -0.82
CA GLY A 125 15.52 -18.83 -1.53
C GLY A 125 14.28 -19.64 -1.13
N ILE A 126 13.44 -19.15 -0.21
CA ILE A 126 12.22 -19.86 0.22
C ILE A 126 11.04 -19.49 -0.70
N LYS A 127 10.54 -20.46 -1.48
CA LYS A 127 9.33 -20.29 -2.31
C LYS A 127 8.07 -20.40 -1.45
N VAL A 128 7.25 -19.35 -1.41
CA VAL A 128 5.90 -19.42 -0.81
C VAL A 128 4.94 -19.98 -1.86
N SER A 129 4.53 -21.25 -1.69
CA SER A 129 3.50 -21.88 -2.53
C SER A 129 2.10 -21.37 -2.18
N ARG A 130 1.75 -20.17 -2.64
CA ARG A 130 0.35 -19.75 -2.86
C ARG A 130 0.35 -18.85 -4.09
N GLY A 131 -0.49 -19.16 -5.08
CA GLY A 131 -0.53 -18.53 -6.42
C GLY A 131 -0.89 -17.04 -6.49
N GLN A 132 -0.35 -16.22 -5.60
CA GLN A 132 -0.34 -14.76 -5.66
C GLN A 132 1.11 -14.31 -5.92
N SER A 133 1.35 -13.69 -7.06
CA SER A 133 2.64 -13.11 -7.44
C SER A 133 2.94 -11.88 -6.57
N GLY A 134 3.67 -12.07 -5.48
CA GLY A 134 4.15 -11.01 -4.61
C GLY A 134 5.48 -11.39 -3.96
N VAL A 135 6.36 -10.41 -3.74
CA VAL A 135 7.56 -10.63 -2.92
C VAL A 135 7.14 -10.76 -1.47
N TYR A 136 7.32 -11.96 -0.93
CA TYR A 136 7.04 -12.28 0.45
C TYR A 136 8.32 -12.17 1.26
N VAL A 137 8.37 -11.18 2.13
CA VAL A 137 9.48 -11.06 3.08
C VAL A 137 9.03 -11.68 4.40
N ARG A 138 9.46 -12.92 4.68
CA ARG A 138 9.49 -13.43 6.07
C ARG A 138 10.69 -12.82 6.80
N ALA A 139 10.70 -13.00 8.13
CA ALA A 139 11.64 -12.49 9.13
C ALA A 139 13.11 -12.29 8.70
N GLY A 140 13.63 -13.00 7.69
CA GLY A 140 15.00 -12.92 7.17
C GLY A 140 15.50 -11.55 6.69
N TRP A 141 14.67 -10.65 6.12
CA TRP A 141 15.11 -9.25 5.87
C TRP A 141 14.86 -8.33 7.06
N GLN A 142 13.85 -8.62 7.88
CA GLN A 142 13.59 -7.87 9.11
C GLN A 142 14.69 -8.13 10.16
N THR A 143 15.32 -9.31 10.14
CA THR A 143 16.54 -9.63 10.90
C THR A 143 17.78 -8.89 10.40
N LEU A 144 17.77 -8.34 9.17
CA LEU A 144 18.85 -7.45 8.67
C LEU A 144 18.66 -6.00 9.16
N ILE A 145 17.46 -5.67 9.61
CA ILE A 145 17.00 -4.30 9.93
C ILE A 145 16.92 -4.10 11.45
N THR A 146 16.64 -5.14 12.24
CA THR A 146 16.49 -5.03 13.71
C THR A 146 17.56 -5.89 14.42
N PRO A 147 18.68 -5.32 14.89
CA PRO A 147 19.78 -6.10 15.47
C PRO A 147 19.55 -6.54 16.92
N ASN A 148 18.39 -6.25 17.53
CA ASN A 148 18.24 -6.36 18.98
C ASN A 148 17.02 -7.21 19.41
N ARG A 149 17.10 -8.54 19.27
CA ARG A 149 17.21 -9.49 20.41
C ARG A 149 16.93 -10.96 20.09
N ALA A 150 17.77 -11.79 20.74
CA ALA A 150 17.54 -13.10 21.36
C ALA A 150 16.61 -14.11 20.67
N TRP A 151 17.19 -14.98 19.83
CA TRP A 151 16.95 -16.42 19.62
C TRP A 151 18.24 -17.00 18.97
N PRO A 152 18.53 -18.32 18.98
CA PRO A 152 19.91 -18.84 18.98
C PRO A 152 20.78 -18.34 17.82
N LEU A 153 21.85 -17.63 18.19
CA LEU A 153 22.86 -17.00 17.34
C LEU A 153 23.85 -18.04 16.80
N THR A 154 23.50 -18.75 15.72
CA THR A 154 24.52 -19.44 14.90
C THR A 154 24.61 -18.94 13.46
N ASP A 155 23.57 -18.28 12.91
CA ASP A 155 23.53 -17.99 11.46
C ASP A 155 23.60 -16.49 11.07
N ILE A 156 23.77 -15.57 12.03
CA ILE A 156 23.61 -14.12 11.77
C ILE A 156 24.91 -13.43 11.30
N ARG A 157 26.09 -14.00 11.55
CA ARG A 157 27.38 -13.38 11.20
C ARG A 157 27.69 -13.35 9.69
N ASP A 158 26.98 -14.10 8.87
CA ASP A 158 27.26 -14.24 7.42
C ASP A 158 26.36 -13.38 6.50
N SER A 159 25.55 -12.48 7.06
CA SER A 159 24.47 -11.82 6.30
C SER A 159 24.82 -10.48 5.65
N ALA A 160 25.91 -9.82 6.07
CA ALA A 160 26.47 -8.63 5.40
C ALA A 160 27.16 -8.98 4.06
N ASP A 161 27.37 -10.28 3.80
CA ASP A 161 28.09 -10.82 2.64
C ASP A 161 27.15 -11.53 1.64
N ARG A 162 25.83 -11.32 1.76
CA ARG A 162 24.90 -11.89 0.79
C ARG A 162 25.18 -11.33 -0.60
N PRO A 163 25.39 -12.20 -1.61
CA PRO A 163 25.72 -11.75 -2.96
C PRO A 163 24.55 -10.94 -3.53
N THR A 164 24.74 -9.63 -3.68
CA THR A 164 23.79 -8.71 -4.34
C THR A 164 23.85 -8.84 -5.87
N THR A 165 24.22 -10.02 -6.37
CA THR A 165 24.53 -10.25 -7.77
C THR A 165 23.30 -10.04 -8.64
N VAL A 166 22.12 -10.54 -8.23
CA VAL A 166 20.88 -10.33 -9.00
C VAL A 166 20.45 -8.87 -8.89
N THR A 167 20.53 -8.27 -7.70
CA THR A 167 20.21 -6.84 -7.52
C THR A 167 21.07 -5.93 -8.40
N ASN A 168 22.39 -6.17 -8.47
CA ASN A 168 23.31 -5.42 -9.31
C ASN A 168 23.02 -5.64 -10.80
N GLN A 169 22.69 -6.88 -11.19
CA GLN A 169 22.31 -7.19 -12.56
C GLN A 169 21.02 -6.47 -12.96
N VAL A 170 20.00 -6.48 -12.10
CA VAL A 170 18.75 -5.74 -12.31
C VAL A 170 19.03 -4.23 -12.41
N GLY A 171 19.89 -3.68 -11.55
CA GLY A 171 20.31 -2.28 -11.62
C GLY A 171 20.93 -1.90 -12.97
N ARG A 172 21.83 -2.74 -13.51
CA ARG A 172 22.43 -2.53 -14.85
C ARG A 172 21.39 -2.59 -15.96
N THR A 173 20.49 -3.58 -15.91
CA THR A 173 19.43 -3.73 -16.93
C THR A 173 18.43 -2.58 -16.87
N LEU A 174 18.08 -2.10 -15.66
CA LEU A 174 17.26 -0.90 -15.46
C LEU A 174 17.94 0.33 -16.08
N CYS A 175 19.22 0.54 -15.80
CA CYS A 175 20.00 1.65 -16.36
C CYS A 175 19.98 1.62 -17.90
N GLY A 176 20.26 0.47 -18.50
CA GLY A 176 20.24 0.30 -19.96
C GLY A 176 18.85 0.39 -20.61
N SER A 177 17.77 0.16 -19.84
CA SER A 177 16.39 0.15 -20.35
C SER A 177 15.57 1.38 -19.93
N GLN A 178 16.16 2.31 -19.19
CA GLN A 178 15.46 3.44 -18.57
C GLN A 178 14.63 4.26 -19.57
N GLY A 179 15.20 4.62 -20.73
CA GLY A 179 14.49 5.38 -21.76
C GLY A 179 13.27 4.63 -22.31
N LYS A 180 13.39 3.30 -22.48
CA LYS A 180 12.29 2.44 -22.95
C LYS A 180 11.20 2.27 -21.89
N ILE A 181 11.58 2.22 -20.61
CA ILE A 181 10.60 2.19 -19.51
C ILE A 181 9.80 3.50 -19.47
N ALA A 182 10.49 4.65 -19.59
CA ALA A 182 9.84 5.95 -19.63
C ALA A 182 8.91 6.09 -20.85
N GLU A 183 9.37 5.66 -22.03
CA GLU A 183 8.57 5.64 -23.25
C GLU A 183 7.32 4.76 -23.10
N PHE A 184 7.49 3.52 -22.62
CA PHE A 184 6.39 2.61 -22.35
C PHE A 184 5.38 3.20 -21.37
N TRP A 185 5.84 3.81 -20.27
CA TRP A 185 4.97 4.43 -19.27
C TRP A 185 4.22 5.66 -19.81
N SER A 186 4.87 6.45 -20.66
CA SER A 186 4.26 7.61 -21.32
C SER A 186 3.27 7.24 -22.44
N HIS A 187 3.34 6.00 -22.96
CA HIS A 187 2.59 5.59 -24.13
C HIS A 187 1.06 5.72 -23.93
N PRO A 188 0.31 6.30 -24.89
CA PRO A 188 -1.13 6.54 -24.75
C PRO A 188 -1.96 5.30 -24.42
N MET A 189 -1.59 4.15 -24.98
CA MET A 189 -2.26 2.87 -24.71
C MET A 189 -2.07 2.42 -23.25
N ILE A 190 -0.86 2.58 -22.70
CA ILE A 190 -0.57 2.24 -21.29
C ILE A 190 -1.31 3.19 -20.36
N ARG A 191 -1.30 4.50 -20.66
CA ARG A 191 -2.09 5.49 -19.91
C ARG A 191 -3.59 5.19 -19.96
N ARG A 192 -4.11 4.71 -21.08
CA ARG A 192 -5.51 4.25 -21.21
C ARG A 192 -5.79 3.02 -20.35
N ILE A 193 -4.91 2.01 -20.36
CA ILE A 193 -5.02 0.81 -19.52
C ILE A 193 -5.09 1.20 -18.03
N VAL A 194 -4.24 2.12 -17.59
CA VAL A 194 -4.24 2.64 -16.21
C VAL A 194 -5.51 3.43 -15.92
N SER A 195 -5.93 4.34 -16.81
CA SER A 195 -7.12 5.19 -16.60
C SER A 195 -8.43 4.41 -16.53
N THR A 196 -8.52 3.29 -17.26
CA THR A 196 -9.70 2.42 -17.25
C THR A 196 -9.79 1.55 -15.99
N LYS A 197 -8.83 1.67 -15.06
CA LYS A 197 -8.70 0.88 -13.82
C LYS A 197 -8.78 -0.64 -14.04
N ARG A 198 -8.45 -1.10 -15.25
CA ARG A 198 -8.45 -2.53 -15.62
C ARG A 198 -7.30 -3.28 -14.97
N VAL A 199 -6.17 -2.59 -14.80
CA VAL A 199 -5.10 -3.02 -13.89
C VAL A 199 -5.31 -2.34 -12.56
N ARG A 200 -5.32 -3.12 -11.48
CA ARG A 200 -5.14 -2.59 -10.12
C ARG A 200 -3.67 -2.24 -9.91
N LEU A 201 -3.18 -1.24 -10.63
CA LEU A 201 -1.82 -0.77 -10.45
C LEU A 201 -1.72 -0.21 -9.03
N GLU A 202 -0.72 -0.65 -8.29
CA GLU A 202 -0.48 -0.16 -6.93
C GLU A 202 -0.14 1.34 -6.99
N GLU A 203 -0.57 2.12 -5.99
CA GLU A 203 -0.33 3.57 -5.95
C GLU A 203 1.17 3.92 -6.01
N SER A 204 2.01 3.06 -5.43
CA SER A 204 3.47 3.14 -5.46
C SER A 204 4.09 2.93 -6.84
N ALA A 205 3.43 2.18 -7.72
CA ALA A 205 3.96 1.87 -9.04
C ALA A 205 4.10 3.11 -9.92
N ALA A 206 3.09 3.99 -9.90
CA ALA A 206 3.14 5.24 -10.66
C ALA A 206 4.32 6.12 -10.20
N PHE A 207 4.50 6.26 -8.88
CA PHE A 207 5.62 7.01 -8.30
C PHE A 207 6.98 6.52 -8.81
N PHE A 208 7.23 5.21 -8.80
CA PHE A 208 8.52 4.68 -9.24
C PHE A 208 8.71 4.79 -10.76
N LEU A 209 7.66 4.58 -11.56
CA LEU A 209 7.73 4.70 -13.02
C LEU A 209 7.93 6.17 -13.46
N ASP A 210 7.29 7.13 -12.79
CA ASP A 210 7.52 8.56 -13.04
C ASP A 210 8.95 8.99 -12.67
N ASN A 211 9.59 8.31 -11.70
CA ASN A 211 10.95 8.61 -11.22
C ASN A 211 12.03 7.67 -11.78
N ILE A 212 11.74 6.91 -12.85
CA ILE A 212 12.67 5.90 -13.39
C ILE A 212 14.03 6.50 -13.79
N HIS A 213 14.04 7.77 -14.20
CA HIS A 213 15.26 8.51 -14.57
C HIS A 213 16.27 8.65 -13.42
N ARG A 214 15.78 8.80 -12.19
CA ARG A 214 16.60 8.87 -10.99
C ARG A 214 16.91 7.48 -10.45
N ILE A 215 15.92 6.58 -10.45
CA ILE A 215 16.02 5.28 -9.80
C ILE A 215 16.93 4.30 -10.55
N ALA A 216 17.00 4.39 -11.88
CA ALA A 216 17.82 3.49 -12.68
C ALA A 216 19.30 3.93 -12.83
N GLN A 217 19.74 4.98 -12.12
CA GLN A 217 21.15 5.39 -12.10
C GLN A 217 22.03 4.35 -11.40
N THR A 218 23.29 4.21 -11.84
CA THR A 218 24.23 3.22 -11.28
C THR A 218 24.49 3.45 -9.78
N GLU A 219 24.58 4.72 -9.39
CA GLU A 219 24.85 5.19 -8.03
C GLU A 219 23.55 5.38 -7.21
N TYR A 220 22.42 4.87 -7.70
CA TYR A 220 21.13 5.01 -7.04
C TYR A 220 21.17 4.44 -5.60
N SER A 221 20.84 5.32 -4.65
CA SER A 221 20.54 5.00 -3.27
C SER A 221 19.11 5.44 -2.96
N PRO A 222 18.24 4.57 -2.40
CA PRO A 222 16.86 4.90 -2.11
C PRO A 222 16.74 6.15 -1.23
N SER A 223 15.95 7.12 -1.67
CA SER A 223 15.58 8.28 -0.86
C SER A 223 14.57 7.88 0.23
N THR A 224 14.36 8.74 1.22
CA THR A 224 13.32 8.52 2.24
C THR A 224 11.94 8.41 1.60
N GLU A 225 11.69 9.19 0.55
CA GLU A 225 10.44 9.12 -0.22
C GLU A 225 10.28 7.77 -0.93
N ASP A 226 11.36 7.23 -1.52
CA ASP A 226 11.33 5.89 -2.12
C ASP A 226 10.96 4.82 -1.08
N ILE A 227 11.58 4.87 0.09
CA ILE A 227 11.33 3.91 1.18
C ILE A 227 9.87 3.98 1.65
N LEU A 228 9.28 5.17 1.76
CA LEU A 228 7.88 5.34 2.15
C LEU A 228 6.91 4.82 1.08
N HIS A 229 7.26 4.93 -0.21
CA HIS A 229 6.46 4.40 -1.32
C HIS A 229 6.63 2.91 -1.56
N VAL A 230 7.74 2.30 -1.11
CA VAL A 230 7.95 0.85 -1.25
C VAL A 230 6.80 0.09 -0.58
N ARG A 231 6.22 -0.84 -1.34
CA ARG A 231 5.28 -1.81 -0.82
C ARG A 231 5.97 -3.13 -0.53
N LEU A 232 5.76 -3.58 0.70
CA LEU A 232 6.12 -4.90 1.20
C LEU A 232 4.85 -5.57 1.72
N GLN A 233 4.60 -6.81 1.32
CA GLN A 233 3.54 -7.59 1.94
C GLN A 233 4.08 -8.23 3.22
N THR A 234 3.61 -7.77 4.37
CA THR A 234 3.91 -8.38 5.67
C THR A 234 3.11 -9.68 5.80
N LEU A 235 3.80 -10.78 6.13
CA LEU A 235 3.17 -12.05 6.47
C LEU A 235 3.09 -12.19 7.99
N GLY A 236 1.87 -12.26 8.52
CA GLY A 236 1.64 -12.45 9.94
C GLY A 236 1.68 -11.13 10.73
N VAL A 237 2.13 -11.24 11.98
CA VAL A 237 2.25 -10.11 12.91
C VAL A 237 3.72 -9.77 13.08
N THR A 238 4.08 -8.51 12.91
CA THR A 238 5.47 -8.04 13.07
C THR A 238 5.54 -7.04 14.21
N GLU A 239 6.52 -7.24 15.09
CA GLU A 239 6.77 -6.42 16.27
C GLU A 239 7.93 -5.46 16.00
N HIS A 240 7.75 -4.20 16.36
CA HIS A 240 8.78 -3.17 16.26
C HIS A 240 8.91 -2.46 17.60
N SER A 241 10.13 -2.34 18.10
CA SER A 241 10.42 -1.69 19.38
C SER A 241 11.11 -0.34 19.15
N PHE A 242 10.59 0.70 19.78
CA PHE A 242 11.15 2.05 19.72
C PHE A 242 11.39 2.57 21.13
N ASP A 243 12.64 2.90 21.44
CA ASP A 243 12.98 3.61 22.67
C ASP A 243 12.70 5.10 22.47
N ILE A 244 11.83 5.66 23.32
CA ILE A 244 11.34 7.02 23.20
C ILE A 244 11.51 7.72 24.54
N ASP A 245 11.97 8.96 24.51
CA ASP A 245 11.96 9.85 25.67
C ASP A 245 10.81 10.85 25.52
N ILE A 246 9.83 10.79 26.43
CA ILE A 246 8.72 11.75 26.49
C ILE A 246 8.76 12.39 27.88
N GLY A 247 9.08 13.69 27.92
CA GLY A 247 9.09 14.45 29.17
C GLY A 247 10.17 14.01 30.17
N GLY A 248 11.30 13.47 29.70
CA GLY A 248 12.39 12.98 30.54
C GLY A 248 12.19 11.56 31.07
N ILE A 249 11.12 10.87 30.64
CA ILE A 249 10.83 9.49 30.99
C ILE A 249 11.08 8.62 29.77
N ALA A 250 11.98 7.65 29.93
CA ALA A 250 12.28 6.65 28.92
C ALA A 250 11.19 5.56 28.86
N PHE A 251 10.54 5.47 27.71
CA PHE A 251 9.54 4.47 27.36
C PHE A 251 10.03 3.57 26.24
N ASN A 252 9.58 2.32 26.27
CA ASN A 252 9.69 1.43 25.12
C ASN A 252 8.31 1.29 24.47
N TRP A 253 8.18 1.69 23.22
CA TRP A 253 6.95 1.47 22.45
C TRP A 253 7.08 0.17 21.67
N LEU A 254 6.13 -0.73 21.88
CA LEU A 254 6.03 -1.98 21.18
C LEU A 254 4.92 -1.89 20.16
N LEU A 255 5.29 -1.69 18.89
CA LEU A 255 4.38 -1.49 17.77
C LEU A 255 4.13 -2.81 17.04
N TYR A 256 2.89 -3.29 17.05
CA TYR A 256 2.49 -4.51 16.32
C TYR A 256 1.78 -4.14 15.02
N ASP A 257 2.35 -4.50 13.87
CA ASP A 257 1.68 -4.47 12.56
C ASP A 257 1.01 -5.82 12.34
N VAL A 258 -0.31 -5.86 12.49
CA VAL A 258 -1.10 -7.07 12.24
C VAL A 258 -1.53 -7.07 10.78
N GLY A 259 -1.01 -8.02 10.00
CA GLY A 259 -1.41 -8.22 8.60
C GLY A 259 -2.94 -8.30 8.46
N GLY A 260 -3.47 -7.75 7.35
CA GLY A 260 -4.90 -7.43 7.16
C GLY A 260 -5.90 -8.60 7.12
N ALA A 261 -5.56 -9.79 7.64
CA ALA A 261 -6.46 -10.91 7.76
C ALA A 261 -7.47 -10.67 8.90
N ARG A 262 -8.77 -10.84 8.57
CA ARG A 262 -9.93 -10.36 9.34
C ARG A 262 -10.01 -10.73 10.84
N HIS A 263 -9.26 -11.71 11.33
CA HIS A 263 -9.30 -12.13 12.73
C HIS A 263 -7.94 -12.56 13.32
N ALA A 264 -6.83 -12.28 12.62
CA ALA A 264 -5.49 -12.70 13.07
C ALA A 264 -4.99 -11.91 14.30
N TRP A 265 -5.73 -10.88 14.69
CA TRP A 265 -5.34 -9.97 15.74
C TRP A 265 -5.62 -10.58 17.14
N VAL A 266 -6.71 -11.35 17.29
CA VAL A 266 -7.35 -11.70 18.59
C VAL A 266 -6.40 -12.25 19.69
N PRO A 267 -5.37 -13.07 19.39
CA PRO A 267 -4.49 -13.63 20.42
C PRO A 267 -3.48 -12.65 21.04
N TYR A 268 -3.27 -11.46 20.46
CA TYR A 268 -2.17 -10.55 20.83
C TYR A 268 -2.61 -9.39 21.77
N PHE A 269 -3.76 -9.49 22.44
CA PHE A 269 -4.53 -8.31 22.84
C PHE A 269 -4.77 -7.99 24.30
N GLU A 270 -4.50 -8.90 25.23
CA GLU A 270 -4.97 -8.69 26.61
C GLU A 270 -4.33 -7.46 27.30
N ASP A 271 -3.17 -6.99 26.81
CA ASP A 271 -2.39 -5.90 27.44
C ASP A 271 -2.16 -4.66 26.54
N ALA A 272 -2.93 -4.49 25.44
CA ALA A 272 -2.73 -3.35 24.54
C ALA A 272 -2.98 -2.01 25.26
N THR A 273 -1.97 -1.14 25.30
CA THR A 273 -2.08 0.21 25.88
C THR A 273 -2.84 1.15 24.96
N ALA A 274 -2.60 1.04 23.64
CA ALA A 274 -3.28 1.86 22.64
C ALA A 274 -3.46 1.12 21.31
N ILE A 275 -4.48 1.54 20.57
CA ILE A 275 -4.80 1.07 19.23
C ILE A 275 -4.81 2.27 18.29
N ILE A 276 -4.04 2.18 17.22
CA ILE A 276 -4.11 3.09 16.09
C ILE A 276 -4.79 2.35 14.94
N PHE A 277 -6.04 2.73 14.66
CA PHE A 277 -6.82 2.19 13.56
C PHE A 277 -6.68 3.07 12.31
N LEU A 278 -6.22 2.47 11.22
CA LEU A 278 -6.05 3.13 9.92
C LEU A 278 -7.21 2.77 8.98
N ALA A 279 -7.97 3.79 8.57
CA ALA A 279 -9.06 3.69 7.62
C ALA A 279 -8.73 4.50 6.35
N PRO A 280 -8.49 3.86 5.19
CA PRO A 280 -8.17 4.60 3.97
C PRO A 280 -9.43 5.17 3.34
N MET A 281 -9.63 6.48 3.45
CA MET A 281 -10.83 7.15 2.92
C MET A 281 -10.91 7.08 1.39
N SER A 282 -9.75 7.06 0.71
CA SER A 282 -9.70 7.00 -0.75
C SER A 282 -10.26 5.70 -1.32
N ALA A 283 -10.47 4.65 -0.53
CA ALA A 283 -10.91 3.34 -0.99
C ALA A 283 -12.44 3.22 -1.20
N PHE A 284 -13.19 4.33 -1.12
CA PHE A 284 -14.65 4.35 -1.29
C PHE A 284 -15.13 3.82 -2.65
N ASP A 285 -14.29 3.87 -3.70
CA ASP A 285 -14.58 3.39 -5.05
C ASP A 285 -14.00 1.99 -5.33
N GLN A 286 -13.57 1.27 -4.29
CA GLN A 286 -12.88 -0.01 -4.39
C GLN A 286 -13.60 -1.11 -3.59
N TYR A 287 -13.41 -2.34 -4.05
CA TYR A 287 -13.95 -3.56 -3.43
C TYR A 287 -12.80 -4.47 -3.01
N LEU A 288 -13.05 -5.33 -2.02
CA LEU A 288 -12.06 -6.29 -1.54
C LEU A 288 -11.63 -7.25 -2.64
N GLU A 289 -10.44 -7.83 -2.48
CA GLU A 289 -9.93 -8.86 -3.38
C GLU A 289 -10.56 -10.23 -3.04
N GLU A 290 -10.76 -10.47 -1.75
CA GLU A 290 -11.34 -11.70 -1.21
C GLU A 290 -12.84 -11.78 -1.44
N ASP A 291 -13.54 -10.63 -1.40
CA ASP A 291 -14.97 -10.52 -1.68
C ASP A 291 -15.28 -9.26 -2.51
N PRO A 292 -15.41 -9.38 -3.85
CA PRO A 292 -15.72 -8.26 -4.73
C PRO A 292 -17.08 -7.59 -4.48
N ARG A 293 -17.94 -8.12 -3.62
CA ARG A 293 -19.24 -7.53 -3.26
C ARG A 293 -19.11 -6.51 -2.13
N VAL A 294 -18.04 -6.58 -1.35
CA VAL A 294 -17.85 -5.75 -0.16
C VAL A 294 -16.98 -4.54 -0.51
N ASN A 295 -17.55 -3.35 -0.32
CA ASN A 295 -16.80 -2.10 -0.46
C ASN A 295 -15.74 -1.99 0.65
N ARG A 296 -14.56 -1.49 0.30
CA ARG A 296 -13.43 -1.39 1.25
C ARG A 296 -13.67 -0.40 2.39
N ILE A 297 -14.36 0.72 2.16
CA ILE A 297 -14.66 1.64 3.27
C ILE A 297 -15.67 1.02 4.24
N ASP A 298 -16.66 0.28 3.73
CA ASP A 298 -17.63 -0.45 4.54
C ASP A 298 -16.98 -1.57 5.35
N ASP A 299 -16.02 -2.29 4.76
CA ASP A 299 -15.20 -3.25 5.50
C ASP A 299 -14.42 -2.58 6.65
N SER A 300 -13.81 -1.42 6.37
CA SER A 300 -13.11 -0.64 7.40
C SER A 300 -14.05 -0.21 8.53
N PHE A 301 -15.30 0.16 8.21
CA PHE A 301 -16.33 0.44 9.22
C PHE A 301 -16.70 -0.80 10.05
N GLN A 302 -16.83 -1.97 9.43
CA GLN A 302 -17.14 -3.21 10.13
C GLN A 302 -16.00 -3.61 11.08
N LEU A 303 -14.75 -3.54 10.63
CA LEU A 303 -13.57 -3.80 11.45
C LEU A 303 -13.49 -2.84 12.65
N PHE A 304 -13.71 -1.55 12.42
CA PHE A 304 -13.74 -0.55 13.49
C PHE A 304 -14.87 -0.83 14.50
N THR A 305 -16.05 -1.21 14.01
CA THR A 305 -17.18 -1.60 14.87
C THR A 305 -16.83 -2.80 15.76
N ALA A 306 -16.16 -3.81 15.19
CA ALA A 306 -15.71 -4.98 15.94
C ALA A 306 -14.69 -4.60 17.04
N ILE A 307 -13.79 -3.65 16.77
CA ILE A 307 -12.84 -3.13 17.77
C ILE A 307 -13.58 -2.41 18.90
N CYS A 308 -14.55 -1.54 18.58
CA CYS A 308 -15.37 -0.85 19.57
C CYS A 308 -16.17 -1.81 20.46
N GLN A 309 -16.64 -2.94 19.92
CA GLN A 309 -17.44 -3.93 20.65
C GLN A 309 -16.59 -4.92 21.46
N ASN A 310 -15.28 -5.00 21.21
CA ASN A 310 -14.43 -6.00 21.83
C ASN A 310 -14.07 -5.62 23.28
N LYS A 311 -14.52 -6.45 24.23
CA LYS A 311 -14.28 -6.26 25.67
C LYS A 311 -12.81 -6.38 26.07
N LEU A 312 -12.01 -7.19 25.37
CA LEU A 312 -10.58 -7.32 25.64
C LEU A 312 -9.84 -6.02 25.33
N LEU A 313 -10.33 -5.25 24.37
CA LEU A 313 -9.74 -3.98 23.94
C LEU A 313 -10.31 -2.76 24.66
N SER A 314 -11.19 -2.96 25.64
CA SER A 314 -11.94 -1.89 26.32
C SER A 314 -11.04 -0.88 27.03
N LYS A 315 -9.89 -1.32 27.57
CA LYS A 315 -8.94 -0.48 28.32
C LYS A 315 -7.95 0.29 27.45
N ALA A 316 -7.73 -0.14 26.20
CA ALA A 316 -6.76 0.50 25.31
C ALA A 316 -7.23 1.90 24.91
N ALA A 317 -6.32 2.87 24.77
CA ALA A 317 -6.64 4.14 24.11
C ALA A 317 -6.96 3.89 22.62
N LEU A 318 -7.89 4.64 22.03
CA LEU A 318 -8.27 4.46 20.63
C LEU A 318 -7.99 5.71 19.79
N VAL A 319 -7.18 5.53 18.77
CA VAL A 319 -6.82 6.55 17.78
C VAL A 319 -7.32 6.09 16.42
N LEU A 320 -8.02 6.97 15.72
CA LEU A 320 -8.52 6.77 14.35
C LEU A 320 -7.74 7.69 13.40
N MET A 321 -7.05 7.07 12.45
CA MET A 321 -6.38 7.75 11.36
C MET A 321 -7.15 7.52 10.07
N LEU A 322 -7.84 8.57 9.61
CA LEU A 322 -8.51 8.64 8.32
C LEU A 322 -7.47 8.93 7.25
N ASN A 323 -6.85 7.86 6.74
CA ASN A 323 -5.67 7.91 5.90
C ASN A 323 -5.99 8.07 4.41
N LYS A 324 -4.95 8.35 3.61
CA LYS A 324 -5.00 8.59 2.16
C LYS A 324 -5.87 9.79 1.79
N ALA A 325 -5.83 10.82 2.61
CA ALA A 325 -6.56 12.06 2.40
C ALA A 325 -6.15 12.78 1.10
N ASP A 326 -4.87 12.70 0.74
CA ASP A 326 -4.28 13.17 -0.52
C ASP A 326 -4.91 12.48 -1.74
N LEU A 327 -5.06 11.15 -1.69
CA LEU A 327 -5.64 10.38 -2.78
C LEU A 327 -7.16 10.56 -2.87
N LEU A 328 -7.84 10.76 -1.73
CA LEU A 328 -9.24 11.15 -1.72
C LEU A 328 -9.41 12.47 -2.50
N ARG A 329 -8.61 13.50 -2.19
CA ARG A 329 -8.65 14.79 -2.87
C ARG A 329 -8.45 14.63 -4.38
N LYS A 330 -7.39 13.92 -4.79
CA LYS A 330 -7.09 13.64 -6.20
C LYS A 330 -8.24 12.94 -6.92
N LYS A 331 -8.88 11.94 -6.29
CA LYS A 331 -10.02 11.22 -6.90
C LYS A 331 -11.24 12.12 -7.10
N LEU A 332 -11.52 13.01 -6.14
CA LEU A 332 -12.64 13.96 -6.26
C LEU A 332 -12.37 15.00 -7.35
N GLU A 333 -11.14 15.51 -7.45
CA GLU A 333 -10.71 16.44 -8.51
C GLU A 333 -10.80 15.81 -9.91
N THR A 334 -10.50 14.52 -10.06
CA THR A 334 -10.73 13.79 -11.32
C THR A 334 -12.20 13.52 -11.65
N GLY A 335 -13.13 13.95 -10.80
CA GLY A 335 -14.58 13.83 -11.02
C GLY A 335 -15.21 12.52 -10.52
N THR A 336 -14.49 11.72 -9.72
CA THR A 336 -15.08 10.52 -9.10
C THR A 336 -16.15 10.94 -8.10
N ARG A 337 -17.37 10.43 -8.26
CA ARG A 337 -18.52 10.80 -7.41
C ARG A 337 -18.76 9.78 -6.31
N VAL A 338 -18.75 10.21 -5.05
CA VAL A 338 -18.95 9.33 -3.87
C VAL A 338 -20.33 8.69 -3.86
N ARG A 339 -21.38 9.44 -4.21
CA ARG A 339 -22.77 8.95 -4.30
C ARG A 339 -22.94 7.69 -5.17
N LYS A 340 -22.07 7.49 -6.17
CA LYS A 340 -22.10 6.31 -7.05
C LYS A 340 -21.78 5.02 -6.29
N TYR A 341 -20.94 5.11 -5.26
CA TYR A 341 -20.44 3.95 -4.52
C TYR A 341 -21.08 3.84 -3.13
N ILE A 342 -21.36 4.99 -2.51
CA ILE A 342 -21.92 5.09 -1.15
C ILE A 342 -23.29 5.75 -1.25
N SER A 343 -24.36 4.93 -1.30
CA SER A 343 -25.73 5.42 -1.46
C SER A 343 -26.20 6.30 -0.30
N SER A 344 -25.74 6.01 0.92
CA SER A 344 -26.02 6.78 2.14
C SER A 344 -25.43 8.20 2.13
N TYR A 345 -24.52 8.49 1.19
CA TYR A 345 -23.99 9.83 1.00
C TYR A 345 -25.03 10.82 0.46
N GLY A 346 -26.04 10.33 -0.28
CA GLY A 346 -27.13 11.16 -0.79
C GLY A 346 -26.65 12.27 -1.73
N ASP A 347 -27.28 13.45 -1.61
CA ASP A 347 -27.08 14.61 -2.49
C ASP A 347 -26.07 15.64 -1.96
N ARG A 348 -25.20 15.23 -1.03
CA ARG A 348 -24.17 16.12 -0.46
C ARG A 348 -23.14 16.57 -1.50
N PRO A 349 -22.55 17.77 -1.33
CA PRO A 349 -21.49 18.28 -2.22
C PRO A 349 -20.29 17.33 -2.34
N ASN A 350 -19.85 17.00 -3.57
CA ASN A 350 -18.72 16.09 -3.82
C ASN A 350 -17.34 16.77 -3.64
N THR A 351 -17.20 17.60 -2.61
CA THR A 351 -15.96 18.32 -2.23
C THR A 351 -15.19 17.53 -1.17
N TYR A 352 -13.86 17.69 -1.10
CA TYR A 352 -13.03 16.98 -0.13
C TYR A 352 -13.51 17.21 1.31
N GLU A 353 -13.84 18.45 1.66
CA GLU A 353 -14.22 18.87 3.01
C GLU A 353 -15.49 18.12 3.45
N GLU A 354 -16.54 18.18 2.65
CA GLU A 354 -17.80 17.48 2.92
C GLU A 354 -17.66 15.94 2.94
N VAL A 355 -16.92 15.37 1.98
CA VAL A 355 -16.74 13.91 1.90
C VAL A 355 -15.92 13.38 3.07
N SER A 356 -14.83 14.07 3.41
CA SER A 356 -13.95 13.68 4.52
C SER A 356 -14.68 13.79 5.87
N GLU A 357 -15.45 14.85 6.08
CA GLU A 357 -16.24 15.03 7.31
C GLU A 357 -17.41 14.02 7.38
N TYR A 358 -18.02 13.66 6.25
CA TYR A 358 -18.99 12.58 6.20
C TYR A 358 -18.42 11.25 6.72
N PHE A 359 -17.24 10.83 6.22
CA PHE A 359 -16.61 9.60 6.69
C PHE A 359 -16.24 9.69 8.17
N ARG A 360 -15.64 10.82 8.59
CA ARG A 360 -15.32 11.08 9.98
C ARG A 360 -16.54 10.97 10.90
N ALA A 361 -17.64 11.61 10.54
CA ALA A 361 -18.89 11.57 11.29
C ALA A 361 -19.42 10.14 11.45
N HIS A 362 -19.33 9.30 10.41
CA HIS A 362 -19.75 7.89 10.48
C HIS A 362 -18.92 7.08 11.47
N PHE A 363 -17.59 7.26 11.49
CA PHE A 363 -16.72 6.56 12.43
C PHE A 363 -16.97 7.03 13.87
N ILE A 364 -17.08 8.34 14.09
CA ILE A 364 -17.38 8.92 15.41
C ILE A 364 -18.76 8.45 15.91
N GLN A 365 -19.77 8.42 15.03
CA GLN A 365 -21.11 7.99 15.39
C GLN A 365 -21.16 6.50 15.76
N THR A 366 -20.40 5.67 15.03
CA THR A 366 -20.23 4.25 15.35
C THR A 366 -19.57 4.07 16.71
N HIS A 367 -18.46 4.77 16.96
CA HIS A 367 -17.78 4.74 18.26
C HIS A 367 -18.73 5.10 19.40
N ARG A 368 -19.43 6.25 19.32
CA ARG A 368 -20.39 6.69 20.36
C ARG A 368 -21.48 5.64 20.65
N ARG A 369 -21.97 4.93 19.64
CA ARG A 369 -23.08 3.96 19.78
C ARG A 369 -22.64 2.57 20.18
N LYS A 370 -21.44 2.14 19.79
CA LYS A 370 -21.02 0.73 19.83
C LYS A 370 -19.82 0.48 20.73
N ASP A 371 -19.08 1.51 21.14
CA ASP A 371 -17.92 1.35 22.02
C ASP A 371 -18.37 0.98 23.44
N VAL A 372 -17.89 -0.17 23.92
CA VAL A 372 -18.28 -0.73 25.22
C VAL A 372 -17.65 -0.02 26.40
N SER A 373 -16.52 0.69 26.22
CA SER A 373 -15.82 1.39 27.31
C SER A 373 -16.07 2.89 27.34
N GLN A 374 -16.68 3.46 26.29
CA GLN A 374 -16.91 4.91 26.16
C GLN A 374 -15.60 5.71 26.31
N ARG A 375 -14.49 5.12 25.89
CA ARG A 375 -13.15 5.75 25.91
C ARG A 375 -13.09 6.96 24.96
N PRO A 376 -12.19 7.93 25.17
CA PRO A 376 -12.00 9.01 24.20
C PRO A 376 -11.49 8.46 22.87
N LEU A 377 -12.03 9.00 21.76
CA LEU A 377 -11.59 8.71 20.39
C LEU A 377 -10.81 9.89 19.82
N TYR A 378 -9.52 9.71 19.58
CA TYR A 378 -8.68 10.70 18.89
C TYR A 378 -8.77 10.48 17.38
N THR A 379 -9.20 11.48 16.61
CA THR A 379 -9.41 11.32 15.16
C THR A 379 -8.55 12.31 14.38
N HIS A 380 -7.82 11.81 13.39
CA HIS A 380 -6.94 12.60 12.54
C HIS A 380 -7.14 12.26 11.07
N PHE A 381 -7.17 13.28 10.20
CA PHE A 381 -6.98 13.10 8.77
C PHE A 381 -5.49 12.97 8.48
N THR A 382 -5.10 11.94 7.75
CA THR A 382 -3.68 11.64 7.52
C THR A 382 -3.37 11.39 6.04
N SER A 383 -2.17 11.80 5.66
CA SER A 383 -1.47 11.32 4.48
C SER A 383 -0.11 10.84 4.95
N MET A 384 0.11 9.52 4.95
CA MET A 384 1.37 8.94 5.42
C MET A 384 2.59 9.33 4.57
N LEU A 385 2.39 10.00 3.44
CA LEU A 385 3.47 10.54 2.61
C LEU A 385 3.88 11.95 3.05
N ASP A 386 3.03 12.67 3.80
CA ASP A 386 3.42 13.93 4.44
C ASP A 386 4.15 13.64 5.75
N ILE A 387 5.48 13.60 5.66
CA ILE A 387 6.38 13.31 6.79
C ILE A 387 6.14 14.30 7.94
N ARG A 388 6.07 15.60 7.66
CA ARG A 388 5.97 16.63 8.72
C ARG A 388 4.64 16.55 9.44
N ALA A 389 3.54 16.46 8.70
CA ALA A 389 2.22 16.35 9.31
C ALA A 389 2.08 15.03 10.10
N THR A 390 2.56 13.92 9.54
CA THR A 390 2.47 12.61 10.20
C THR A 390 3.30 12.56 11.47
N GLN A 391 4.51 13.11 11.47
CA GLN A 391 5.36 13.18 12.67
C GLN A 391 4.72 14.02 13.78
N ALA A 392 4.11 15.17 13.45
CA ALA A 392 3.39 15.96 14.42
C ALA A 392 2.21 15.19 15.05
N ILE A 393 1.50 14.37 14.26
CA ILE A 393 0.42 13.51 14.75
C ILE A 393 0.97 12.40 15.64
N ILE A 394 2.10 11.78 15.28
CA ILE A 394 2.77 10.75 16.10
C ILE A 394 3.10 11.29 17.50
N VAL A 395 3.66 12.51 17.58
CA VAL A 395 3.97 13.16 18.87
C VAL A 395 2.70 13.40 19.68
N ASN A 396 1.68 14.03 19.07
CA ASN A 396 0.41 14.34 19.74
C ASN A 396 -0.30 13.06 20.26
N VAL A 397 -0.27 12.00 19.47
CA VAL A 397 -0.80 10.69 19.84
C VAL A 397 -0.01 10.09 20.99
N GLY A 398 1.33 10.18 20.95
CA GLY A 398 2.20 9.69 22.01
C GLY A 398 1.97 10.38 23.34
N GLU A 399 1.90 11.70 23.35
CA GLU A 399 1.59 12.47 24.55
C GLU A 399 0.21 12.12 25.11
N SER A 400 -0.78 11.93 24.24
CA SER A 400 -2.15 11.58 24.64
C SER A 400 -2.24 10.18 25.25
N ILE A 401 -1.57 9.19 24.64
CA ILE A 401 -1.50 7.81 25.15
C ILE A 401 -0.76 7.81 26.50
N MET A 402 0.35 8.54 26.61
CA MET A 402 1.12 8.61 27.85
C MET A 402 0.34 9.25 28.98
N ARG A 403 -0.38 10.34 28.73
CA ARG A 403 -1.22 10.97 29.75
C ARG A 403 -2.28 10.01 30.30
N LEU A 404 -2.90 9.21 29.43
CA LEU A 404 -3.87 8.20 29.84
C LEU A 404 -3.21 7.07 30.65
N HIS A 405 -2.02 6.63 30.22
CA HIS A 405 -1.27 5.59 30.94
C HIS A 405 -0.82 6.08 32.33
N MET A 406 -0.24 7.28 32.44
CA MET A 406 0.18 7.87 33.71
C MET A 406 -0.99 8.07 34.68
N ALA A 407 -2.14 8.55 34.17
CA ALA A 407 -3.35 8.65 34.97
C ALA A 407 -3.84 7.29 35.48
N SER A 408 -3.71 6.23 34.69
CA SER A 408 -4.08 4.86 35.10
C SER A 408 -3.13 4.25 36.14
N VAL A 409 -1.86 4.67 36.16
CA VAL A 409 -0.81 4.19 37.07
C VAL A 409 -0.71 5.05 38.35
N GLY A 410 -1.44 6.17 38.43
CA GLY A 410 -1.52 7.02 39.63
C GLY A 410 -0.34 7.96 39.82
N LEU A 411 0.42 8.25 38.76
CA LEU A 411 1.52 9.22 38.75
C LEU A 411 0.99 10.53 38.13
N SER A 412 0.46 11.42 38.97
CA SER A 412 -0.02 12.76 38.58
C SER A 412 1.03 13.84 38.73
#